data_AF-A0A7X7FRU9-F1
#
_entry.id   AF-A0A7X7FRU9-F1
#
_cell.length_a   1.000
_cell.length_b   1.000
_cell.length_c   1.000
_cell.angle_alpha   90.00
_cell.angle_beta   90.00
_cell.angle_gamma   90.00
#
_symmetry.space_group_name_H-M   'P 1'
#
loop_
_entity.id
_entity.type
_entity.pdbx_description
1 polymer ?
#
loop_
_entity_poly.entity_id
_entity_poly.type
_entity_poly.pdbx_seq_one_letter_code
_entity_poly.pdbx_strand_id
1 'polypeptide(L)'
;VCSGWLLTGQPIEVTPVWSERTVVCTPDESQWTCLGSRHDRTDYYGYIPLATVLADVNTDILLVLHPLDIAPMGPLEGNPHLLRPERDYPVWRSRLPEGYVMLDEVTIELPG
;
A
#
# COMPACT_ATOMS: atom_id res chain seq x y z
N VAL A 1 -7.18 -6.94 15.57
CA VAL A 1 -6.84 -5.61 15.00
C VAL A 1 -5.71 -5.83 14.01
N CYS A 2 -5.81 -5.26 12.81
CA CYS A 2 -4.79 -5.27 11.77
C CYS A 2 -4.15 -3.87 11.71
N SER A 3 -2.83 -3.80 11.58
CA SER A 3 -2.10 -2.54 11.43
C SER A 3 -1.30 -2.56 10.14
N GLY A 4 -1.44 -1.49 9.35
CA GLY A 4 -0.66 -1.30 8.14
C GLY A 4 0.41 -0.24 8.36
N TRP A 5 1.64 -0.56 7.97
CA TRP A 5 2.77 0.36 7.99
C TRP A 5 3.37 0.42 6.59
N LEU A 6 3.68 1.64 6.13
CA LEU A 6 4.30 1.88 4.82
C LEU A 6 5.70 2.47 5.03
N LEU A 7 6.72 1.85 4.44
CA LEU A 7 8.10 2.35 4.49
C LEU A 7 8.24 3.57 3.57
N THR A 8 7.94 4.75 4.09
CA THR A 8 7.92 6.00 3.32
C THR A 8 9.26 6.74 3.33
N GLY A 9 10.19 6.38 4.22
CA GLY A 9 11.52 6.98 4.31
C GLY A 9 12.48 6.52 3.20
N GLN A 10 12.16 5.43 2.50
CA GLN A 10 12.98 4.84 1.45
C GLN A 10 12.16 4.56 0.18
N PRO A 11 11.66 5.60 -0.52
CA PRO A 11 10.89 5.41 -1.75
C PRO A 11 11.76 4.84 -2.87
N ILE A 12 11.16 4.00 -3.71
CA ILE A 12 11.81 3.46 -4.90
C ILE A 12 11.47 4.37 -6.08
N GLU A 13 12.50 5.00 -6.67
CA GLU A 13 12.33 5.76 -7.92
C GLU A 13 12.20 4.79 -9.10
N VAL A 14 11.07 4.87 -9.81
CA VAL A 14 10.83 4.07 -11.02
C VAL A 14 11.44 4.79 -12.22
N THR A 15 12.32 4.11 -12.94
CA THR A 15 12.97 4.65 -14.15
C THR A 15 12.75 3.74 -15.36
N PRO A 16 12.98 4.21 -16.61
CA PRO A 16 12.88 3.38 -17.81
C PRO A 16 13.94 2.28 -17.93
N VAL A 17 14.98 2.29 -17.09
CA VAL A 17 16.10 1.34 -17.14
C VAL A 17 16.03 0.41 -15.94
N TRP A 18 16.38 -0.86 -16.16
CA TRP A 18 16.51 -1.83 -15.07
C TRP A 18 17.53 -1.38 -14.04
N SER A 19 17.15 -1.44 -12.78
CA SER A 19 18.03 -1.11 -11.67
C SER A 19 17.70 -1.94 -10.45
N GLU A 20 18.72 -2.36 -9.73
CA GLU A 20 18.57 -2.97 -8.41
C GLU A 20 18.45 -1.90 -7.33
N ARG A 21 17.58 -2.15 -6.36
CA ARG A 21 17.39 -1.31 -5.18
C ARG A 21 17.24 -2.18 -3.95
N THR A 22 17.88 -1.75 -2.87
CA THR A 22 17.77 -2.37 -1.56
C THR A 22 17.08 -1.39 -0.62
N VAL A 23 16.08 -1.87 0.10
CA VAL A 23 15.44 -1.15 1.19
C VAL A 23 15.72 -1.90 2.49
N VAL A 24 15.94 -1.16 3.58
CA VAL A 24 16.20 -1.75 4.90
C VAL A 24 15.01 -1.50 5.81
N CYS A 25 14.31 -2.57 6.15
CA CYS A 25 13.16 -2.52 7.05
C CYS A 25 13.62 -2.48 8.52
N THR A 26 13.99 -1.29 9.01
CA THR A 26 14.34 -1.09 10.42
C THR A 26 13.09 -0.77 11.26
N PRO A 27 13.09 -1.04 12.58
CA PRO A 27 12.01 -0.63 13.47
C PRO A 27 12.01 0.87 13.81
N ASP A 28 12.74 1.70 13.07
CA ASP A 28 12.75 3.16 13.25
C ASP A 28 11.48 3.79 12.65
N GLU A 29 10.48 4.06 13.48
CA GLU A 29 9.19 4.63 13.06
C GLU A 29 9.31 5.95 12.28
N SER A 30 10.43 6.69 12.36
CA SER A 30 10.63 7.90 11.55
C SER A 30 10.72 7.60 10.05
N GLN A 31 11.05 6.36 9.68
CA GLN A 31 11.09 5.87 8.30
C GLN A 31 9.73 5.36 7.81
N TRP A 32 8.73 5.26 8.69
CA TRP A 32 7.46 4.61 8.38
C TRP A 32 6.27 5.54 8.61
N THR A 33 5.26 5.37 7.76
CA THR A 33 3.95 5.97 7.96
C THR A 33 2.98 4.88 8.42
N CYS A 34 2.43 5.03 9.63
CA CYS A 34 1.31 4.21 10.07
C CYS A 34 0.06 4.61 9.28
N LEU A 35 -0.60 3.65 8.63
CA LEU A 35 -1.84 3.89 7.88
C LEU A 35 -3.03 4.12 8.82
N GLY A 36 -2.88 3.76 10.10
CA GLY A 36 -3.89 3.92 11.13
C GLY A 36 -5.15 3.11 10.85
N SER A 37 -6.28 3.63 11.31
CA SER A 37 -7.59 3.03 11.10
C SER A 37 -8.34 3.76 10.01
N ARG A 38 -9.06 3.00 9.19
CA ARG A 38 -10.16 3.58 8.43
C ARG A 38 -11.23 4.07 9.41
N HIS A 39 -11.76 5.27 9.17
CA HIS A 39 -12.64 6.00 10.10
C HIS A 39 -13.91 5.23 10.53
N ASP A 40 -14.39 4.31 9.71
CA ASP A 40 -15.60 3.50 9.93
C ASP A 40 -15.28 2.02 10.25
N ARG A 41 -14.01 1.65 10.40
CA ARG A 41 -13.55 0.26 10.68
C ARG A 41 -12.46 0.24 11.76
N THR A 42 -12.64 1.05 12.80
CA THR A 42 -11.72 1.18 13.94
C THR A 42 -11.71 -0.05 14.86
N ASP A 43 -12.72 -0.91 14.74
CA ASP A 43 -12.80 -2.22 15.39
C ASP A 43 -11.87 -3.26 14.74
N TYR A 44 -11.57 -3.09 13.45
CA TYR A 44 -10.78 -4.02 12.66
C TYR A 44 -9.37 -3.52 12.39
N TYR A 45 -9.20 -2.23 12.07
CA TYR A 45 -7.90 -1.60 11.80
C TYR A 45 -7.45 -0.72 12.95
N GLY A 46 -6.15 -0.66 13.21
CA GLY A 46 -5.60 0.13 14.30
C GLY A 46 -4.09 0.19 14.31
N TYR A 47 -3.56 0.62 15.45
CA TYR A 47 -2.13 0.69 15.69
C TYR A 47 -1.64 -0.59 16.38
N ILE A 48 -0.66 -1.24 15.77
CA ILE A 48 0.20 -2.25 16.41
C ILE A 48 1.63 -1.69 16.31
N PRO A 49 2.45 -1.78 17.38
CA PRO A 49 3.83 -1.29 17.33
C PRO A 49 4.59 -1.84 16.13
N LEU A 50 5.35 -0.99 15.44
CA LEU A 50 6.06 -1.34 14.21
C LEU A 50 6.96 -2.58 14.40
N ALA A 51 7.69 -2.64 15.51
CA ALA A 51 8.57 -3.78 15.82
C ALA A 51 7.81 -5.12 15.90
N THR A 52 6.58 -5.11 16.40
CA THR A 52 5.72 -6.30 16.42
C THR A 52 5.30 -6.71 15.02
N VAL A 53 4.99 -5.73 14.15
CA VAL A 53 4.61 -5.99 12.75
C VAL A 53 5.80 -6.54 11.95
N LEU A 54 6.99 -5.95 12.10
CA LEU A 54 8.19 -6.40 11.39
C LEU A 54 8.72 -7.76 11.87
N ALA A 55 8.38 -8.17 13.09
CA ALA A 55 8.75 -9.48 13.62
C ALA A 55 7.86 -10.63 13.11
N ASP A 56 6.73 -10.31 12.45
CA ASP A 56 5.80 -11.31 11.92
C ASP A 56 5.99 -11.48 10.41
N VAL A 57 6.56 -12.62 10.01
CA VAL A 57 6.83 -12.97 8.60
C VAL A 57 5.57 -13.44 7.85
N ASN A 58 4.43 -13.54 8.51
CA ASN A 58 3.14 -13.86 7.87
C ASN A 58 2.42 -12.59 7.40
N THR A 59 3.11 -11.76 6.62
CA THR A 59 2.61 -10.47 6.13
C THR A 59 2.64 -10.37 4.61
N ASP A 60 1.73 -9.58 4.04
CA ASP A 60 1.73 -9.24 2.63
C ASP A 60 2.71 -8.07 2.38
N ILE A 61 3.60 -8.22 1.39
CA ILE A 61 4.45 -7.13 0.93
C ILE A 61 3.74 -6.40 -0.21
N LEU A 62 3.44 -5.12 0.00
CA LEU A 62 2.73 -4.26 -0.94
C LEU A 62 3.66 -3.16 -1.45
N LEU A 63 3.80 -3.03 -2.78
CA LEU A 63 4.43 -1.88 -3.41
C LEU A 63 3.37 -0.84 -3.77
N VAL A 64 3.42 0.33 -3.12
CA VAL A 64 2.48 1.42 -3.36
C VAL A 64 3.12 2.41 -4.32
N LEU A 65 2.63 2.45 -5.57
CA LEU A 65 3.24 3.23 -6.66
C LEU A 65 2.77 4.68 -6.69
N HIS A 66 1.49 4.87 -6.99
CA HIS A 66 0.89 6.19 -7.16
C HIS A 66 -0.44 6.26 -6.43
N PRO A 67 -0.81 7.44 -5.90
CA PRO A 67 -2.16 7.65 -5.41
C PRO A 67 -3.15 7.41 -6.56
N LEU A 68 -4.16 6.60 -6.31
CA LEU A 68 -5.21 6.29 -7.27
C LEU A 68 -6.37 7.26 -7.09
N ASP A 69 -6.74 7.95 -8.16
CA ASP A 69 -7.93 8.81 -8.22
C ASP A 69 -9.15 8.00 -8.66
N ILE A 70 -9.64 7.16 -7.74
CA ILE A 70 -10.78 6.29 -7.99
C ILE A 70 -12.08 7.13 -8.01
N ALA A 71 -12.56 7.45 -9.21
CA ALA A 71 -13.78 8.24 -9.39
C ALA A 71 -14.89 7.41 -10.07
N PRO A 72 -16.10 7.32 -9.48
CA PRO A 72 -17.25 6.69 -10.13
C PRO A 72 -17.59 7.35 -11.47
N MET A 73 -18.00 6.55 -12.45
CA MET A 73 -18.47 7.01 -13.76
C MET A 73 -19.94 7.45 -13.69
N GLY A 74 -20.22 8.46 -12.86
CA GLY A 74 -21.56 9.01 -12.64
C GLY A 74 -22.00 9.01 -11.17
N PRO A 75 -23.27 9.37 -10.89
CA PRO A 75 -23.84 9.28 -9.54
C PRO A 75 -23.78 7.84 -9.01
N LEU A 76 -23.43 7.69 -7.73
CA LEU A 76 -23.34 6.40 -7.07
C LEU A 76 -24.55 6.21 -6.15
N GLU A 77 -25.31 5.14 -6.35
CA GLU A 77 -26.30 4.72 -5.36
C GLU A 77 -25.60 3.94 -4.25
N GLY A 78 -25.43 4.59 -3.10
CA GLY A 78 -24.84 3.97 -1.90
C GLY A 78 -23.51 4.58 -1.46
N ASN A 79 -22.85 3.92 -0.51
CA ASN A 79 -21.62 4.42 0.09
C ASN A 79 -20.39 3.89 -0.67
N PRO A 80 -19.57 4.76 -1.30
CA PRO A 80 -18.36 4.34 -2.04
C PRO A 80 -17.35 3.61 -1.17
N HIS A 81 -17.37 3.82 0.15
CA HIS A 81 -16.49 3.13 1.08
C HIS A 81 -16.92 1.67 1.32
N LEU A 82 -18.15 1.28 0.96
CA LEU A 82 -18.65 -0.10 1.09
C LEU A 82 -18.66 -0.85 -0.25
N LEU A 83 -18.78 -0.11 -1.36
CA LEU A 83 -18.85 -0.65 -2.71
C LEU A 83 -17.45 -0.86 -3.31
N ARG A 84 -17.28 -1.92 -4.10
CA ARG A 84 -16.01 -2.24 -4.77
C ARG A 84 -15.98 -1.62 -6.17
N PRO A 85 -15.00 -0.75 -6.47
CA PRO A 85 -14.81 -0.21 -7.82
C PRO A 85 -14.61 -1.32 -8.85
N GLU A 86 -15.04 -1.12 -10.10
CA GLU A 86 -14.96 -2.08 -11.23
C GLU A 86 -15.72 -3.40 -11.04
N ARG A 87 -16.33 -3.63 -9.86
CA ARG A 87 -17.24 -4.75 -9.59
C ARG A 87 -18.67 -4.27 -9.37
N ASP A 88 -18.85 -3.33 -8.45
CA ASP A 88 -20.17 -2.83 -8.05
C ASP A 88 -20.54 -1.54 -8.78
N TYR A 89 -19.56 -0.82 -9.33
CA TYR A 89 -19.77 0.37 -10.16
C TYR A 89 -18.61 0.62 -11.13
N PRO A 90 -18.87 1.21 -12.31
CA PRO A 90 -17.82 1.60 -13.26
C PRO A 90 -17.05 2.84 -12.77
N VAL A 91 -15.76 2.94 -13.12
CA VAL A 91 -14.92 4.10 -12.79
C VAL A 91 -14.37 4.78 -14.04
N TRP A 92 -14.01 6.06 -13.90
CA TRP A 92 -13.31 6.81 -14.94
C TRP A 92 -11.86 6.32 -15.08
N ARG A 93 -11.63 5.26 -15.88
CA ARG A 93 -10.29 4.69 -16.09
C ARG A 93 -9.26 5.71 -16.58
N SER A 94 -9.69 6.71 -17.34
CA SER A 94 -8.83 7.80 -17.82
C SER A 94 -8.26 8.69 -16.72
N ARG A 95 -8.73 8.56 -15.47
CA ARG A 95 -8.17 9.25 -14.28
C ARG A 95 -7.14 8.39 -13.56
N LEU A 96 -7.05 7.12 -13.90
CA LEU A 96 -6.08 6.20 -13.31
C LEU A 96 -4.78 6.27 -14.10
N PRO A 97 -3.63 6.09 -13.43
CA PRO A 97 -2.36 5.97 -14.12
C PRO A 97 -2.39 4.74 -15.05
N GLU A 98 -1.88 4.91 -16.26
CA GLU A 98 -1.71 3.85 -17.25
C GLU A 98 -0.23 3.46 -17.37
N GLY A 99 0.02 2.19 -17.70
CA GLY A 99 1.36 1.64 -17.87
C GLY A 99 1.61 0.44 -16.98
N TYR A 100 2.87 0.02 -16.91
CA TYR A 100 3.30 -1.12 -16.10
C TYR A 100 4.64 -0.80 -15.43
N VAL A 101 4.79 -1.27 -14.20
CA VAL A 101 6.09 -1.36 -13.51
C VAL A 101 6.47 -2.84 -13.54
N MET A 102 7.66 -3.13 -14.05
CA MET A 102 8.17 -4.49 -14.09
C MET A 102 9.11 -4.74 -12.91
N LEU A 103 8.97 -5.92 -12.33
CA LEU A 103 9.83 -6.43 -11.28
C LEU A 103 10.39 -7.75 -11.77
N ASP A 104 11.70 -7.94 -11.63
CA ASP A 104 12.38 -9.16 -12.07
C ASP A 104 12.58 -10.12 -10.89
N GLU A 105 13.39 -9.72 -9.91
CA GLU A 105 13.72 -10.51 -8.73
C GLU A 105 13.43 -9.74 -7.44
N VAL A 106 13.00 -10.49 -6.41
CA VAL A 106 12.89 -9.99 -5.03
C VAL A 106 13.65 -10.94 -4.12
N THR A 107 14.68 -10.40 -3.46
CA THR A 107 15.46 -11.10 -2.44
C THR A 107 15.16 -10.51 -1.08
N ILE A 108 14.84 -11.37 -0.11
CA ILE A 108 14.58 -10.98 1.27
C ILE A 108 15.68 -11.56 2.15
N GLU A 109 16.45 -10.68 2.77
CA GLU A 109 17.46 -11.04 3.75
C GLU A 109 16.92 -10.78 5.16
N LEU A 110 16.86 -11.83 5.99
CA LEU A 110 16.46 -11.71 7.38
C LEU A 110 17.72 -11.52 8.26
N PRO A 111 17.64 -10.71 9.33
CA PRO A 111 18.72 -10.67 10.32
C PRO A 111 18.92 -12.06 10.95
N GLY A 112 20.18 -12.42 11.18
CA GLY A 112 20.58 -13.69 11.80
C GLY A 112 20.35 -13.74 13.31
#